data_AF-A0A0J7JYP2-F1
#
_entry.id   AF-A0A0J7JYP2-F1
#
_cell.length_a   1.000
_cell.length_b   1.000
_cell.length_c   1.000
_cell.angle_alpha   90.00
_cell.angle_beta   90.00
_cell.angle_gamma   90.00
#
_symmetry.space_group_name_H-M   'P 1'
#
loop_
_entity.id
_entity.type
_entity.pdbx_description
1 polymer ?
#
loop_
_entity_poly.entity_id
_entity_poly.type
_entity_poly.pdbx_seq_one_letter_code
_entity_poly.pdbx_strand_id
1 'polypeptide(L)'
;AIQTGEVLEVIKKRTASATKAPGPDGFRLTVWKCCTDAMIEWIRHMFDICLINGKFPVAWKRANLVLIPKGGPKPNAPERPSIKYLGVFIDAKWTFSDHFAYIQGRVERITGALTRLMPNLKGPDERRRRLFANVVLSVLPYGAPVWGDKLVTSQRHMALNRLICSVVQRVISAYRTVSGDAAFLLARIPPLRFLAPMRKKVYAQLKGLKDDGLYTPETRDAVKEAEFINMCERWRAFLERPNTPGEYTKMAVVPHLESWMKRKHGSLSFHLTQILTDHGCFANFLRRIGKRADDSCDFCGERDSAIHTLRECPAWDWQRIVLKCALGLNRDFVPIDIIDTIVGNWEHWYAFSAFTEEVMREKEEEERRRER
;
A
#
# COMPACT_ATOMS: atom_id res chain seq x y z
N ALA A 1 46.13 -4.72 2.88
CA ALA A 1 46.31 -5.62 1.73
C ALA A 1 45.82 -6.99 2.15
N ILE A 2 45.08 -7.66 1.27
CA ILE A 2 44.56 -9.01 1.51
C ILE A 2 45.73 -9.99 1.60
N GLN A 3 45.70 -10.88 2.58
CA GLN A 3 46.70 -11.93 2.73
C GLN A 3 46.30 -13.19 1.94
N THR A 4 47.28 -13.92 1.41
CA THR A 4 47.02 -15.21 0.75
C THR A 4 46.34 -16.21 1.69
N GLY A 5 46.68 -16.20 2.98
CA GLY A 5 46.02 -17.03 3.99
C GLY A 5 44.50 -16.81 4.05
N GLU A 6 44.04 -15.57 3.95
CA GLU A 6 42.60 -15.22 3.94
C GLU A 6 41.90 -15.78 2.70
N VAL A 7 42.54 -15.67 1.53
CA VAL A 7 42.01 -16.22 0.27
C VAL A 7 41.94 -17.74 0.33
N LEU A 8 43.00 -18.39 0.85
CA LEU A 8 43.08 -19.83 1.02
C LEU A 8 41.96 -20.34 1.93
N GLU A 9 41.75 -19.64 3.05
CA GLU A 9 40.73 -19.97 4.02
C GLU A 9 39.33 -19.88 3.41
N VAL A 10 39.03 -18.84 2.61
CA VAL A 10 37.74 -18.71 1.93
C VAL A 10 37.49 -19.81 0.90
N ILE A 11 38.50 -20.15 0.10
CA ILE A 11 38.40 -21.22 -0.91
C ILE A 11 38.19 -22.59 -0.24
N LYS A 12 38.89 -22.85 0.87
CA LYS A 12 38.80 -24.11 1.62
C LYS A 12 37.53 -24.20 2.49
N LYS A 13 37.16 -23.14 3.22
CA LYS A 13 35.95 -23.08 4.08
C LYS A 13 34.64 -23.10 3.30
N ARG A 14 34.61 -22.61 2.05
CA ARG A 14 33.38 -22.67 1.24
C ARG A 14 32.98 -24.13 0.98
N THR A 15 31.99 -24.60 1.73
CA THR A 15 31.12 -25.74 1.44
C THR A 15 30.13 -25.37 0.32
N ALA A 16 30.61 -24.77 -0.76
CA ALA A 16 29.78 -24.70 -1.96
C ALA A 16 29.82 -26.08 -2.60
N SER A 17 28.76 -26.84 -2.30
CA SER A 17 28.42 -28.13 -2.89
C SER A 17 28.91 -28.25 -4.33
N ALA A 18 29.51 -29.39 -4.68
CA ALA A 18 29.88 -29.76 -6.04
C ALA A 18 28.70 -29.69 -7.06
N THR A 19 27.46 -29.46 -6.56
CA THR A 19 26.23 -29.29 -7.33
C THR A 19 25.94 -27.86 -7.80
N LYS A 20 26.75 -26.85 -7.43
CA LYS A 20 26.53 -25.47 -7.93
C LYS A 20 26.99 -25.32 -9.39
N ALA A 21 26.16 -24.68 -10.20
CA ALA A 21 26.47 -24.39 -11.59
C ALA A 21 27.70 -23.47 -11.72
N PRO A 22 28.58 -23.68 -12.73
CA PRO A 22 29.72 -22.83 -12.98
C PRO A 22 29.30 -21.44 -13.48
N GLY A 23 30.23 -20.49 -13.40
CA GLY A 23 30.07 -19.17 -14.00
C GLY A 23 30.14 -19.21 -15.54
N PRO A 24 30.14 -18.03 -16.20
CA PRO A 24 30.32 -17.91 -17.64
C PRO A 24 31.63 -18.51 -18.18
N ASP A 25 32.62 -18.68 -17.31
CA ASP A 25 33.93 -19.29 -17.60
C ASP A 25 33.91 -20.83 -17.63
N GLY A 26 32.82 -21.46 -17.19
CA GLY A 26 32.67 -22.92 -17.15
C GLY A 26 33.43 -23.60 -16.01
N PHE A 27 34.22 -22.89 -15.22
CA PHE A 27 35.01 -23.47 -14.13
C PHE A 27 34.14 -23.76 -12.91
N ARG A 28 34.10 -25.03 -12.50
CA ARG A 28 33.46 -25.46 -11.24
C ARG A 28 34.39 -25.20 -10.07
N LEU A 29 33.82 -24.96 -8.89
CA LEU A 29 34.59 -24.76 -7.65
C LEU A 29 35.57 -25.91 -7.34
N THR A 30 35.30 -27.12 -7.83
CA THR A 30 36.24 -28.25 -7.73
C THR A 30 37.59 -27.94 -8.35
N VAL A 31 37.61 -27.29 -9.54
CA VAL A 31 38.84 -26.86 -10.21
C VAL A 31 39.57 -25.82 -9.36
N TRP A 32 38.83 -24.85 -8.81
CA TRP A 32 39.39 -23.83 -7.92
C TRP A 32 40.03 -24.42 -6.67
N LYS A 33 39.48 -25.52 -6.13
CA LYS A 33 40.07 -26.21 -4.96
C LYS A 33 41.33 -27.01 -5.33
N CYS A 34 41.33 -27.69 -6.48
CA CYS A 34 42.47 -28.49 -6.93
C CYS A 34 43.67 -27.65 -7.40
N CYS A 35 43.43 -26.46 -7.94
CA CYS A 35 44.47 -25.59 -8.49
C CYS A 35 44.71 -24.34 -7.62
N THR A 36 44.35 -24.39 -6.34
CA THR A 36 44.40 -23.23 -5.43
C THR A 36 45.78 -22.60 -5.39
N ASP A 37 46.82 -23.41 -5.20
CA ASP A 37 48.20 -22.92 -5.00
C ASP A 37 48.75 -22.19 -6.24
N ALA A 38 48.33 -22.59 -7.44
CA ALA A 38 48.73 -21.95 -8.70
C ALA A 38 48.02 -20.60 -8.96
N MET A 39 46.84 -20.40 -8.37
CA MET A 39 45.99 -19.24 -8.66
C MET A 39 45.92 -18.23 -7.51
N ILE A 40 46.34 -18.61 -6.30
CA ILE A 40 46.06 -17.84 -5.08
C ILE A 40 46.65 -16.42 -5.10
N GLU A 41 47.86 -16.25 -5.63
CA GLU A 41 48.50 -14.94 -5.77
C GLU A 41 47.75 -14.04 -6.75
N TRP A 42 47.29 -14.59 -7.87
CA TRP A 42 46.49 -13.85 -8.86
C TRP A 42 45.16 -13.39 -8.27
N ILE A 43 44.49 -14.29 -7.54
CA ILE A 43 43.21 -14.00 -6.88
C ILE A 43 43.41 -12.89 -5.84
N ARG A 44 44.42 -13.02 -4.96
CA ARG A 44 44.77 -11.99 -3.98
C ARG A 44 45.02 -10.65 -4.65
N HIS A 45 45.85 -10.62 -5.69
CA HIS A 45 46.18 -9.39 -6.41
C HIS A 45 44.94 -8.73 -7.05
N MET A 46 44.07 -9.53 -7.68
CA MET A 46 42.80 -9.04 -8.23
C MET A 46 41.89 -8.43 -7.16
N PHE A 47 41.77 -9.06 -5.99
CA PHE A 47 40.98 -8.50 -4.90
C PHE A 47 41.60 -7.23 -4.33
N ASP A 48 42.92 -7.16 -4.17
CA ASP A 48 43.60 -5.93 -3.74
C ASP A 48 43.34 -4.79 -4.73
N ILE A 49 43.45 -5.03 -6.04
CA ILE A 49 43.09 -4.04 -7.07
C ILE A 49 41.63 -3.59 -6.91
N CYS A 50 40.70 -4.53 -6.69
CA CYS A 50 39.29 -4.20 -6.51
C CYS A 50 39.04 -3.33 -5.27
N LEU A 51 39.73 -3.62 -4.16
CA LEU A 51 39.60 -2.86 -2.91
C LEU A 51 40.24 -1.48 -3.02
N ILE A 52 41.43 -1.38 -3.60
CA ILE A 52 42.14 -0.10 -3.82
C ILE A 52 41.31 0.81 -4.71
N ASN A 53 40.77 0.29 -5.82
CA ASN A 53 40.00 1.08 -6.77
C ASN A 53 38.50 1.21 -6.40
N GLY A 54 38.05 0.51 -5.35
CA GLY A 54 36.64 0.44 -4.96
C GLY A 54 35.71 -0.12 -6.05
N LYS A 55 36.22 -0.89 -7.02
CA LYS A 55 35.49 -1.28 -8.22
C LYS A 55 35.68 -2.77 -8.54
N PHE A 56 34.56 -3.50 -8.62
CA PHE A 56 34.55 -4.90 -9.05
C PHE A 56 34.33 -5.02 -10.57
N PRO A 57 35.03 -5.95 -11.27
CA PRO A 57 34.84 -6.19 -12.69
C PRO A 57 33.38 -6.54 -13.04
N VAL A 58 32.89 -6.01 -14.17
CA VAL A 58 31.53 -6.30 -14.67
C VAL A 58 31.35 -7.79 -14.96
N ALA A 59 32.41 -8.48 -15.41
CA ALA A 59 32.41 -9.91 -15.67
C ALA A 59 31.98 -10.74 -14.45
N TRP A 60 32.35 -10.31 -13.22
CA TRP A 60 31.99 -11.02 -11.99
C TRP A 60 30.51 -10.89 -11.62
N LYS A 61 29.82 -9.92 -12.22
CA LYS A 61 28.38 -9.68 -12.04
C LYS A 61 27.52 -10.42 -13.07
N ARG A 62 28.13 -11.18 -13.99
CA ARG A 62 27.43 -12.00 -14.99
C ARG A 62 27.27 -13.43 -14.51
N ALA A 63 26.14 -14.04 -14.82
CA ALA A 63 25.87 -15.45 -14.55
C ALA A 63 25.12 -16.08 -15.73
N ASN A 64 25.38 -17.36 -15.99
CA ASN A 64 24.61 -18.15 -16.94
C ASN A 64 23.25 -18.47 -16.29
N LEU A 65 22.18 -17.96 -16.90
CA LEU A 65 20.83 -18.16 -16.39
C LEU A 65 20.18 -19.36 -17.07
N VAL A 66 20.00 -20.46 -16.33
CA VAL A 66 19.17 -21.59 -16.75
C VAL A 66 17.82 -21.49 -16.06
N LEU A 67 16.79 -21.21 -16.85
CA LEU A 67 15.43 -21.05 -16.40
C LEU A 67 14.72 -22.42 -16.35
N ILE A 68 14.50 -22.93 -15.14
CA ILE A 68 13.85 -24.23 -14.91
C ILE A 68 12.36 -24.01 -14.60
N PRO A 69 11.43 -24.57 -15.39
CA PRO A 69 9.99 -24.51 -15.09
C PRO A 69 9.69 -25.06 -13.69
N LYS A 70 8.79 -24.39 -12.96
CA LYS A 70 8.38 -24.79 -11.60
C LYS A 70 6.96 -25.35 -11.66
N GLY A 71 6.81 -26.64 -11.34
CA GLY A 71 5.54 -27.37 -11.30
C GLY A 71 5.44 -28.36 -12.45
N GLY A 72 5.13 -29.62 -12.14
CA GLY A 72 4.78 -30.61 -13.16
C GLY A 72 3.44 -30.25 -13.83
N PRO A 73 3.14 -30.81 -15.01
CA PRO A 73 1.87 -30.59 -15.68
C PRO A 73 0.72 -30.96 -14.74
N LYS A 74 -0.20 -30.02 -14.49
CA LYS A 74 -1.48 -30.33 -13.86
C LYS A 74 -2.33 -31.08 -14.89
N PRO A 75 -3.00 -32.19 -14.53
CA PRO A 75 -3.89 -32.87 -15.46
C PRO A 75 -4.94 -31.86 -15.95
N ASN A 76 -5.04 -31.68 -17.27
CA ASN A 76 -6.00 -30.81 -17.97
C ASN A 76 -5.78 -29.29 -17.92
N ALA A 77 -4.63 -28.78 -17.51
CA ALA A 77 -4.30 -27.36 -17.72
C ALA A 77 -3.66 -27.15 -19.11
N PRO A 78 -4.10 -26.18 -19.93
CA PRO A 78 -3.39 -25.85 -21.17
C PRO A 78 -1.94 -25.49 -20.82
N GLU A 79 -0.98 -26.17 -21.44
CA GLU A 79 0.46 -25.96 -21.26
C GLU A 79 0.80 -24.49 -21.53
N ARG A 80 0.90 -23.70 -20.46
CA ARG A 80 1.51 -22.39 -20.50
C ARG A 80 2.73 -22.49 -19.59
N PRO A 81 3.90 -22.89 -20.12
CA PRO A 81 5.09 -22.96 -19.29
C PRO A 81 5.37 -21.56 -18.74
N SER A 82 5.18 -21.39 -17.43
CA SER A 82 5.64 -20.22 -16.70
C SER A 82 6.83 -20.59 -15.85
N ILE A 83 7.78 -19.66 -15.78
CA ILE A 83 9.03 -19.86 -15.08
C ILE A 83 9.08 -18.87 -13.93
N LYS A 84 9.44 -19.37 -12.75
CA LYS A 84 9.66 -18.51 -11.59
C LYS A 84 11.11 -18.02 -11.59
N TYR A 85 11.31 -16.73 -11.78
CA TYR A 85 12.60 -16.06 -11.67
C TYR A 85 12.54 -14.93 -10.65
N LEU A 86 13.44 -14.96 -9.65
CA LEU A 86 13.48 -13.99 -8.55
C LEU A 86 12.08 -13.70 -7.97
N GLY A 87 11.30 -14.75 -7.71
CA GLY A 87 9.95 -14.59 -7.13
C GLY A 87 8.84 -14.15 -8.09
N VAL A 88 9.14 -13.81 -9.35
CA VAL A 88 8.18 -13.43 -10.39
C VAL A 88 7.93 -14.59 -11.33
N PHE A 89 6.67 -14.86 -11.67
CA PHE A 89 6.32 -15.86 -12.68
C PHE A 89 6.21 -15.19 -14.05
N ILE A 90 6.99 -15.67 -15.00
CA ILE A 90 7.09 -15.13 -16.36
C ILE A 90 6.60 -16.20 -17.32
N ASP A 91 5.53 -15.91 -18.05
CA ASP A 91 5.06 -16.71 -19.18
C ASP A 91 5.63 -16.18 -20.51
N ALA A 92 5.64 -17.02 -21.55
CA ALA A 92 6.20 -16.67 -22.87
C ALA A 92 5.61 -15.40 -23.48
N LYS A 93 4.35 -15.05 -23.15
CA LYS A 93 3.65 -13.87 -23.65
C LYS A 93 3.78 -12.66 -22.73
N TRP A 94 4.58 -12.74 -21.67
CA TRP A 94 4.78 -11.68 -20.68
C TRP A 94 3.44 -11.17 -20.11
N THR A 95 2.47 -12.06 -19.91
CA THR A 95 1.15 -11.71 -19.40
C THR A 95 1.09 -11.65 -17.87
N PHE A 96 2.04 -12.29 -17.20
CA PHE A 96 2.17 -12.43 -15.75
C PHE A 96 0.92 -13.05 -15.09
N SER A 97 0.16 -13.84 -15.87
CA SER A 97 -1.12 -14.40 -15.41
C SER A 97 -0.93 -15.26 -14.15
N ASP A 98 0.05 -16.17 -14.19
CA ASP A 98 0.39 -17.05 -13.08
C ASP A 98 0.99 -16.27 -11.89
N HIS A 99 1.69 -15.17 -12.17
CA HIS A 99 2.21 -14.30 -11.12
C HIS A 99 1.10 -13.62 -10.34
N PHE A 100 0.09 -13.09 -11.03
CA PHE A 100 -1.05 -12.46 -10.36
C PHE A 100 -1.89 -13.46 -9.58
N ALA A 101 -2.09 -14.67 -10.11
CA ALA A 101 -2.76 -15.76 -9.37
C ALA A 101 -1.96 -16.15 -8.11
N TYR A 102 -0.63 -16.27 -8.23
CA TYR A 102 0.26 -16.54 -7.10
C TYR A 102 0.23 -15.43 -6.04
N ILE A 103 0.28 -14.16 -6.44
CA ILE A 103 0.19 -13.01 -5.53
C ILE A 103 -1.17 -13.01 -4.82
N GLN A 104 -2.26 -13.18 -5.57
CA GLN A 104 -3.61 -13.21 -5.03
C GLN A 104 -3.73 -14.26 -3.91
N GLY A 105 -3.38 -15.52 -4.19
CA GLY A 105 -3.46 -16.60 -3.19
C GLY A 105 -2.50 -16.42 -2.00
N ARG A 106 -1.39 -15.68 -2.17
CA ARG A 106 -0.50 -15.32 -1.04
C ARG A 106 -1.14 -14.24 -0.16
N VAL A 107 -1.71 -13.20 -0.77
CA VAL A 107 -2.33 -12.10 -0.05
C VAL A 107 -3.62 -12.55 0.63
N GLU A 108 -4.42 -13.41 0.02
CA GLU A 108 -5.63 -13.99 0.64
C GLU A 108 -5.31 -14.71 1.95
N ARG A 109 -4.23 -15.51 1.99
CA ARG A 109 -3.78 -16.19 3.22
C ARG A 109 -3.36 -15.21 4.30
N ILE A 110 -2.60 -14.17 3.93
CA ILE A 110 -2.16 -13.12 4.86
C ILE A 110 -3.39 -12.35 5.41
N THR A 111 -4.27 -11.91 4.53
CA THR A 111 -5.50 -11.18 4.90
C THR A 111 -6.43 -12.03 5.76
N GLY A 112 -6.57 -13.32 5.46
CA GLY A 112 -7.36 -14.25 6.26
C GLY A 112 -6.87 -14.36 7.70
N ALA A 113 -5.54 -14.48 7.90
CA ALA A 113 -4.94 -14.50 9.22
C ALA A 113 -5.12 -13.17 9.98
N LEU A 114 -4.90 -12.04 9.29
CA LEU A 114 -4.95 -10.71 9.90
C LEU A 114 -6.38 -10.25 10.24
N THR A 115 -7.38 -10.70 9.47
CA THR A 115 -8.78 -10.31 9.67
C THR A 115 -9.27 -10.59 11.09
N ARG A 116 -8.86 -11.71 11.68
CA ARG A 116 -9.27 -12.10 13.04
C ARG A 116 -8.70 -11.19 14.13
N LEU A 117 -7.61 -10.49 13.83
CA LEU A 117 -6.91 -9.59 14.76
C LEU A 117 -7.36 -8.13 14.63
N MET A 118 -8.23 -7.82 13.67
CA MET A 118 -8.66 -6.45 13.35
C MET A 118 -10.19 -6.32 13.34
N PRO A 119 -10.89 -6.62 14.46
CA PRO A 119 -12.31 -6.29 14.56
C PRO A 119 -12.51 -4.77 14.46
N ASN A 120 -13.61 -4.33 13.85
CA ASN A 120 -13.87 -2.90 13.67
C ASN A 120 -14.07 -2.19 15.03
N LEU A 121 -14.90 -2.77 15.90
CA LEU A 121 -15.20 -2.28 17.25
C LEU A 121 -14.29 -2.95 18.28
N LYS A 122 -13.77 -2.17 19.24
CA LYS A 122 -12.84 -2.62 20.30
C LYS A 122 -11.56 -3.31 19.77
N GLY A 123 -11.24 -3.10 18.50
CA GLY A 123 -10.03 -3.63 17.86
C GLY A 123 -8.83 -2.69 17.99
N PRO A 124 -7.71 -3.03 17.35
CA PRO A 124 -6.54 -2.17 17.29
C PRO A 124 -6.85 -0.84 16.61
N ASP A 125 -6.08 0.21 16.92
CA ASP A 125 -6.18 1.51 16.24
C ASP A 125 -5.70 1.45 14.77
N GLU A 126 -5.98 2.51 14.01
CA GLU A 126 -5.59 2.64 12.60
C GLU A 126 -4.07 2.45 12.41
N ARG A 127 -3.23 2.94 13.34
CA ARG A 127 -1.76 2.85 13.24
C ARG A 127 -1.29 1.41 13.25
N ARG A 128 -1.80 0.59 14.17
CA ARG A 128 -1.53 -0.86 14.26
C ARG A 128 -2.08 -1.60 13.05
N ARG A 129 -3.30 -1.26 12.59
CA ARG A 129 -3.89 -1.88 11.38
C ARG A 129 -3.10 -1.55 10.11
N ARG A 130 -2.58 -0.32 9.99
CA ARG A 130 -1.73 0.10 8.86
C ARG A 130 -0.42 -0.67 8.83
N LEU A 131 0.16 -0.99 9.99
CA LEU A 131 1.35 -1.84 10.06
C LEU A 131 1.08 -3.22 9.42
N PHE A 132 -0.06 -3.83 9.70
CA PHE A 132 -0.47 -5.08 9.07
C PHE A 132 -0.75 -4.93 7.57
N ALA A 133 -1.39 -3.83 7.15
CA ALA A 133 -1.58 -3.52 5.74
C ALA A 133 -0.24 -3.35 4.99
N ASN A 134 0.79 -2.80 5.64
CA ASN A 134 2.11 -2.65 5.04
C ASN A 134 2.77 -3.99 4.71
N VAL A 135 2.46 -5.07 5.45
CA VAL A 135 2.89 -6.44 5.08
C VAL A 135 2.31 -6.82 3.73
N VAL A 136 1.01 -6.59 3.52
CA VAL A 136 0.33 -6.83 2.23
C VAL A 136 0.91 -5.95 1.12
N LEU A 137 1.14 -4.66 1.39
CA LEU A 137 1.74 -3.70 0.45
C LEU A 137 3.23 -3.92 0.18
N SER A 138 3.92 -4.75 0.97
CA SER A 138 5.29 -5.19 0.68
C SER A 138 5.31 -6.34 -0.35
N VAL A 139 4.29 -7.20 -0.33
CA VAL A 139 4.19 -8.39 -1.18
C VAL A 139 3.62 -8.03 -2.56
N LEU A 140 2.54 -7.25 -2.59
CA LEU A 140 1.78 -6.94 -3.80
C LEU A 140 2.59 -6.31 -4.93
N PRO A 141 3.32 -5.21 -4.71
CA PRO A 141 4.10 -4.54 -5.75
C PRO A 141 5.52 -5.11 -5.90
N TYR A 142 5.81 -6.28 -5.32
CA TYR A 142 7.09 -6.94 -5.54
C TYR A 142 7.27 -7.26 -7.02
N GLY A 143 8.38 -6.82 -7.62
CA GLY A 143 8.62 -6.98 -9.05
C GLY A 143 7.80 -6.03 -9.94
N ALA A 144 7.08 -5.04 -9.38
CA ALA A 144 6.29 -4.07 -10.14
C ALA A 144 7.03 -3.40 -11.32
N PRO A 145 8.34 -3.09 -11.26
CA PRO A 145 9.06 -2.58 -12.44
C PRO A 145 9.00 -3.49 -13.67
N VAL A 146 8.80 -4.80 -13.47
CA VAL A 146 8.77 -5.81 -14.53
C VAL A 146 7.35 -6.01 -15.09
N TRP A 147 6.33 -6.06 -14.23
CA TRP A 147 4.96 -6.40 -14.64
C TRP A 147 3.94 -5.23 -14.57
N GLY A 148 4.32 -4.07 -14.04
CA GLY A 148 3.42 -2.95 -13.71
C GLY A 148 2.56 -2.48 -14.88
N ASP A 149 3.15 -2.30 -16.06
CA ASP A 149 2.42 -1.87 -17.27
C ASP A 149 1.40 -2.91 -17.72
N LYS A 150 1.74 -4.19 -17.56
CA LYS A 150 0.83 -5.28 -17.94
C LYS A 150 -0.37 -5.37 -17.00
N LEU A 151 -0.19 -5.02 -15.73
CA LEU A 151 -1.29 -4.96 -14.78
C LEU A 151 -2.32 -3.90 -15.21
N VAL A 152 -1.85 -2.68 -15.51
CA VAL A 152 -2.71 -1.53 -15.86
C VAL A 152 -3.52 -1.77 -17.14
N THR A 153 -2.92 -2.45 -18.12
CA THR A 153 -3.59 -2.79 -19.38
C THR A 153 -4.52 -4.00 -19.29
N SER A 154 -4.57 -4.69 -18.14
CA SER A 154 -5.39 -5.88 -17.94
C SER A 154 -6.54 -5.62 -16.96
N GLN A 155 -7.66 -6.34 -17.11
CA GLN A 155 -8.76 -6.31 -16.12
C GLN A 155 -8.40 -7.00 -14.79
N ARG A 156 -7.24 -7.67 -14.71
CA ARG A 156 -6.81 -8.45 -13.53
C ARG A 156 -6.54 -7.57 -12.31
N HIS A 157 -6.23 -6.29 -12.52
CA HIS A 157 -6.06 -5.34 -11.43
C HIS A 157 -7.33 -5.20 -10.57
N MET A 158 -8.52 -5.47 -11.11
CA MET A 158 -9.77 -5.39 -10.35
C MET A 158 -9.85 -6.44 -9.24
N ALA A 159 -9.43 -7.69 -9.51
CA ALA A 159 -9.45 -8.76 -8.51
C ALA A 159 -8.49 -8.47 -7.36
N LEU A 160 -7.27 -8.03 -7.68
CA LEU A 160 -6.28 -7.63 -6.68
C LEU A 160 -6.74 -6.38 -5.91
N ASN A 161 -7.33 -5.40 -6.58
CA ASN A 161 -7.87 -4.22 -5.90
C ASN A 161 -9.02 -4.57 -4.94
N ARG A 162 -9.91 -5.51 -5.28
CA ARG A 162 -10.95 -5.97 -4.34
C ARG A 162 -10.34 -6.61 -3.08
N LEU A 163 -9.29 -7.40 -3.24
CA LEU A 163 -8.58 -7.99 -2.11
C LEU A 163 -7.96 -6.92 -1.21
N ILE A 164 -7.28 -5.93 -1.81
CA ILE A 164 -6.70 -4.80 -1.07
C ILE A 164 -7.80 -3.95 -0.43
N CYS A 165 -8.92 -3.74 -1.13
CA CYS A 165 -10.10 -3.02 -0.63
C CYS A 165 -10.55 -3.59 0.72
N SER A 166 -10.60 -4.92 0.85
CA SER A 166 -10.96 -5.58 2.11
C SER A 166 -9.98 -5.33 3.25
N VAL A 167 -8.71 -5.04 2.94
CA VAL A 167 -7.68 -4.69 3.92
C VAL A 167 -7.80 -3.21 4.30
N VAL A 168 -7.92 -2.31 3.32
CA VAL A 168 -8.01 -0.87 3.57
C VAL A 168 -9.29 -0.49 4.32
N GLN A 169 -10.42 -1.14 4.02
CA GLN A 169 -11.66 -0.96 4.79
C GLN A 169 -11.45 -1.30 6.28
N ARG A 170 -10.67 -2.35 6.58
CA ARG A 170 -10.33 -2.69 7.97
C ARG A 170 -9.37 -1.68 8.59
N VAL A 171 -8.39 -1.17 7.83
CA VAL A 171 -7.46 -0.13 8.32
C VAL A 171 -8.22 1.04 8.91
N ILE A 172 -9.28 1.48 8.24
CA ILE A 172 -10.12 2.61 8.67
C ILE A 172 -11.32 2.18 9.51
N SER A 173 -11.48 0.92 9.89
CA SER A 173 -12.70 0.42 10.59
C SER A 173 -14.01 0.64 9.81
N ALA A 174 -13.96 0.80 8.50
CA ALA A 174 -15.15 1.06 7.68
C ALA A 174 -16.12 -0.12 7.62
N TYR A 175 -17.38 0.19 7.36
CA TYR A 175 -18.36 -0.78 6.91
C TYR A 175 -17.98 -1.36 5.55
N ARG A 176 -18.38 -2.61 5.30
CA ARG A 176 -18.10 -3.31 4.03
C ARG A 176 -18.71 -2.63 2.80
N THR A 177 -19.75 -1.82 2.99
CA THR A 177 -20.46 -1.09 1.93
C THR A 177 -19.73 0.18 1.50
N VAL A 178 -18.75 0.66 2.27
CA VAL A 178 -17.95 1.84 1.90
C VAL A 178 -17.24 1.57 0.58
N SER A 179 -17.35 2.50 -0.36
CA SER A 179 -16.75 2.34 -1.69
C SER A 179 -15.25 2.14 -1.62
N GLY A 180 -14.70 1.39 -2.58
CA GLY A 180 -13.25 1.18 -2.65
C GLY A 180 -12.49 2.50 -2.78
N ASP A 181 -12.98 3.43 -3.59
CA ASP A 181 -12.34 4.73 -3.81
C ASP A 181 -12.25 5.56 -2.52
N ALA A 182 -13.32 5.63 -1.73
CA ALA A 182 -13.32 6.26 -0.41
C ALA A 182 -12.41 5.51 0.58
N ALA A 183 -12.45 4.17 0.58
CA ALA A 183 -11.65 3.36 1.50
C ALA A 183 -10.14 3.48 1.24
N PHE A 184 -9.70 3.46 -0.02
CA PHE A 184 -8.30 3.68 -0.39
C PHE A 184 -7.83 5.09 -0.01
N LEU A 185 -8.67 6.10 -0.26
CA LEU A 185 -8.40 7.50 0.06
C LEU A 185 -8.21 7.72 1.57
N LEU A 186 -9.18 7.28 2.38
CA LEU A 186 -9.12 7.44 3.84
C LEU A 186 -7.99 6.61 4.47
N ALA A 187 -7.73 5.39 3.98
CA ALA A 187 -6.67 4.53 4.51
C ALA A 187 -5.24 5.03 4.17
N ARG A 188 -5.12 6.03 3.30
CA ARG A 188 -3.86 6.56 2.77
C ARG A 188 -3.05 5.50 2.02
N ILE A 189 -3.75 4.67 1.27
CA ILE A 189 -3.16 3.56 0.50
C ILE A 189 -3.64 3.70 -0.95
N PRO A 190 -2.76 4.02 -1.92
CA PRO A 190 -3.20 4.14 -3.30
C PRO A 190 -3.57 2.77 -3.89
N PRO A 191 -4.60 2.70 -4.76
CA PRO A 191 -4.91 1.51 -5.53
C PRO A 191 -3.69 0.99 -6.31
N LEU A 192 -3.58 -0.33 -6.52
CA LEU A 192 -2.39 -0.95 -7.12
C LEU A 192 -2.10 -0.43 -8.55
N ARG A 193 -3.15 -0.03 -9.29
CA ARG A 193 -3.06 0.59 -10.61
C ARG A 193 -2.28 1.92 -10.63
N PHE A 194 -2.20 2.63 -9.50
CA PHE A 194 -1.40 3.86 -9.37
C PHE A 194 -0.07 3.58 -8.67
N LEU A 195 -0.08 2.70 -7.68
CA LEU A 195 1.11 2.33 -6.92
C LEU A 195 2.16 1.59 -7.76
N ALA A 196 1.76 0.66 -8.63
CA ALA A 196 2.71 -0.13 -9.41
C ALA A 196 3.46 0.70 -10.46
N PRO A 197 2.81 1.57 -11.27
CA PRO A 197 3.52 2.48 -12.18
C PRO A 197 4.45 3.45 -11.44
N MET A 198 4.03 4.01 -10.31
CA MET A 198 4.88 4.87 -9.48
C MET A 198 6.16 4.14 -9.06
N ARG A 199 6.05 2.92 -8.54
CA ARG A 199 7.23 2.13 -8.14
C ARG A 199 8.14 1.79 -9.32
N LYS A 200 7.57 1.52 -10.50
CA LYS A 200 8.35 1.29 -11.72
C LYS A 200 9.18 2.52 -12.09
N LYS A 201 8.56 3.70 -12.11
CA LYS A 201 9.26 4.95 -12.46
C LYS A 201 10.35 5.31 -11.46
N VAL A 202 10.07 5.22 -10.16
CA VAL A 202 11.08 5.38 -9.10
C VAL A 202 12.25 4.44 -9.33
N TYR A 203 12.00 3.15 -9.57
CA TYR A 203 13.07 2.19 -9.83
C TYR A 203 13.92 2.55 -11.05
N ALA A 204 13.29 2.93 -12.17
CA ALA A 204 13.98 3.26 -13.41
C ALA A 204 14.88 4.51 -13.25
N GLN A 205 14.37 5.58 -12.64
CA GLN A 205 15.14 6.80 -12.40
C GLN A 205 16.30 6.56 -11.41
N LEU A 206 16.04 5.85 -10.31
CA LEU A 206 17.11 5.50 -9.36
C LEU A 206 18.18 4.59 -9.98
N LYS A 207 17.80 3.74 -10.93
CA LYS A 207 18.76 2.93 -11.67
C LYS A 207 19.63 3.81 -12.58
N GLY A 208 19.02 4.70 -13.37
CA GLY A 208 19.75 5.66 -14.20
C GLY A 208 20.76 6.49 -13.38
N LEU A 209 20.32 7.07 -12.25
CA LEU A 209 21.20 7.82 -11.36
C LEU A 209 22.38 7.00 -10.82
N LYS A 210 22.20 5.70 -10.57
CA LYS A 210 23.30 4.82 -10.15
C LYS A 210 24.26 4.53 -11.28
N ASP A 211 23.74 4.30 -12.47
CA ASP A 211 24.53 4.03 -13.67
C ASP A 211 25.37 5.28 -14.05
N ASP A 212 24.83 6.48 -13.82
CA ASP A 212 25.48 7.78 -14.05
C ASP A 212 26.37 8.25 -12.88
N GLY A 213 26.41 7.52 -11.76
CA GLY A 213 27.18 7.90 -10.57
C GLY A 213 26.63 9.10 -9.77
N LEU A 214 25.39 9.53 -10.05
CA LEU A 214 24.70 10.67 -9.43
C LEU A 214 23.76 10.28 -8.28
N TYR A 215 23.81 9.01 -7.84
CA TYR A 215 22.96 8.51 -6.77
C TYR A 215 23.39 9.06 -5.40
N THR A 216 22.52 9.82 -4.75
CA THR A 216 22.67 10.28 -3.37
C THR A 216 21.35 10.09 -2.61
N PRO A 217 21.34 10.12 -1.26
CA PRO A 217 20.10 10.13 -0.48
C PRO A 217 19.13 11.25 -0.89
N GLU A 218 19.65 12.43 -1.25
CA GLU A 218 18.89 13.61 -1.65
C GLU A 218 18.25 13.40 -3.02
N THR A 219 19.02 12.92 -4.02
CA THR A 219 18.45 12.62 -5.35
C THR A 219 17.44 11.47 -5.26
N ARG A 220 17.67 10.49 -4.38
CA ARG A 220 16.70 9.42 -4.11
C ARG A 220 15.38 9.94 -3.55
N ASP A 221 15.45 10.83 -2.57
CA ASP A 221 14.25 11.36 -1.91
C ASP A 221 13.50 12.35 -2.81
N ALA A 222 14.22 13.14 -3.61
CA ALA A 222 13.63 13.98 -4.66
C ALA A 222 12.89 13.14 -5.72
N VAL A 223 13.47 12.03 -6.19
CA VAL A 223 12.80 11.11 -7.14
C VAL A 223 11.54 10.51 -6.53
N LYS A 224 11.60 10.05 -5.28
CA LYS A 224 10.43 9.48 -4.59
C LYS A 224 9.32 10.52 -4.43
N GLU A 225 9.68 11.74 -4.07
CA GLU A 225 8.75 12.85 -3.87
C GLU A 225 8.08 13.25 -5.20
N ALA A 226 8.85 13.45 -6.26
CA ALA A 226 8.33 13.77 -7.59
C ALA A 226 7.37 12.69 -8.11
N GLU A 227 7.73 11.41 -7.97
CA GLU A 227 6.87 10.31 -8.39
C GLU A 227 5.64 10.13 -7.48
N PHE A 228 5.75 10.49 -6.20
CA PHE A 228 4.60 10.54 -5.30
C PHE A 228 3.59 11.61 -5.74
N ILE A 229 4.05 12.82 -6.08
CA ILE A 229 3.20 13.91 -6.60
C ILE A 229 2.51 13.48 -7.91
N ASN A 230 3.29 12.98 -8.88
CA ASN A 230 2.76 12.46 -10.15
C ASN A 230 1.70 11.35 -9.96
N MET A 231 1.87 10.52 -8.94
CA MET A 231 0.91 9.48 -8.59
C MET A 231 -0.37 10.08 -8.00
N CYS A 232 -0.25 11.07 -7.12
CA CYS A 232 -1.38 11.80 -6.54
C CYS A 232 -2.19 12.53 -7.61
N GLU A 233 -1.55 13.23 -8.55
CA GLU A 233 -2.22 13.90 -9.67
C GLU A 233 -3.07 12.94 -10.52
N ARG A 234 -2.49 11.79 -10.90
CA ARG A 234 -3.20 10.76 -11.67
C ARG A 234 -4.36 10.15 -10.89
N TRP A 235 -4.18 9.96 -9.59
CA TRP A 235 -5.22 9.41 -8.74
C TRP A 235 -6.34 10.42 -8.50
N ARG A 236 -6.02 11.69 -8.27
CA ARG A 236 -6.95 12.82 -8.20
C ARG A 236 -7.82 12.88 -9.45
N ALA A 237 -7.22 12.94 -10.64
CA ALA A 237 -7.94 12.97 -11.90
C ALA A 237 -8.85 11.73 -12.12
N PHE A 238 -8.54 10.60 -11.49
CA PHE A 238 -9.43 9.44 -11.48
C PHE A 238 -10.60 9.62 -10.49
N LEU A 239 -10.35 10.14 -9.29
CA LEU A 239 -11.35 10.35 -8.24
C LEU A 239 -12.35 11.47 -8.57
N GLU A 240 -11.93 12.47 -9.34
CA GLU A 240 -12.76 13.61 -9.78
C GLU A 240 -13.72 13.25 -10.92
N ARG A 241 -13.69 12.02 -11.43
CA ARG A 241 -14.63 11.58 -12.45
C ARG A 241 -16.06 11.60 -11.89
N PRO A 242 -17.03 12.18 -12.63
CA PRO A 242 -18.40 12.28 -12.16
C PRO A 242 -19.03 10.89 -12.01
N ASN A 243 -20.07 10.81 -11.19
CA ASN A 243 -20.87 9.59 -10.98
C ASN A 243 -20.05 8.38 -10.48
N THR A 244 -18.99 8.63 -9.70
CA THR A 244 -18.21 7.55 -9.06
C THR A 244 -18.56 7.40 -7.58
N PRO A 245 -18.59 6.17 -7.03
CA PRO A 245 -19.00 5.94 -5.64
C PRO A 245 -18.11 6.64 -4.61
N GLY A 246 -18.71 7.10 -3.50
CA GLY A 246 -17.98 7.76 -2.41
C GLY A 246 -17.79 9.26 -2.60
N GLU A 247 -18.67 9.90 -3.35
CA GLU A 247 -18.64 11.34 -3.68
C GLU A 247 -18.43 12.23 -2.45
N TYR A 248 -19.22 12.02 -1.39
CA TYR A 248 -19.11 12.76 -0.12
C TYR A 248 -17.67 12.80 0.42
N THR A 249 -17.01 11.64 0.52
CA THR A 249 -15.63 11.53 0.99
C THR A 249 -14.66 12.19 0.01
N LYS A 250 -14.85 11.98 -1.30
CA LYS A 250 -13.95 12.50 -2.32
C LYS A 250 -13.97 14.04 -2.34
N MET A 251 -15.15 14.65 -2.31
CA MET A 251 -15.31 16.11 -2.30
C MET A 251 -14.61 16.76 -1.10
N ALA A 252 -14.60 16.10 0.05
CA ALA A 252 -13.94 16.63 1.24
C ALA A 252 -12.41 16.45 1.22
N VAL A 253 -11.92 15.29 0.76
CA VAL A 253 -10.51 14.89 0.98
C VAL A 253 -9.61 15.07 -0.25
N VAL A 254 -10.11 14.89 -1.47
CA VAL A 254 -9.31 14.97 -2.71
C VAL A 254 -8.63 16.34 -2.92
N PRO A 255 -9.26 17.48 -2.56
CA PRO A 255 -8.59 18.79 -2.63
C PRO A 255 -7.31 18.86 -1.79
N HIS A 256 -7.24 18.10 -0.70
CA HIS A 256 -6.11 18.01 0.22
C HIS A 256 -5.37 16.67 0.10
N LEU A 257 -5.37 16.01 -1.07
CA LEU A 257 -4.86 14.65 -1.22
C LEU A 257 -3.42 14.46 -0.72
N GLU A 258 -2.47 15.29 -1.13
CA GLU A 258 -1.05 15.13 -0.76
C GLU A 258 -0.84 15.34 0.75
N SER A 259 -1.45 16.38 1.31
CA SER A 259 -1.35 16.69 2.75
C SER A 259 -2.06 15.62 3.58
N TRP A 260 -3.23 15.15 3.15
CA TRP A 260 -3.95 14.02 3.75
C TRP A 260 -3.10 12.75 3.75
N MET A 261 -2.43 12.44 2.64
CA MET A 261 -1.56 11.27 2.53
C MET A 261 -0.31 11.36 3.41
N LYS A 262 0.29 12.55 3.51
CA LYS A 262 1.56 12.79 4.23
C LYS A 262 1.42 13.09 5.71
N ARG A 263 0.22 13.41 6.20
CA ARG A 263 0.00 13.79 7.61
C ARG A 263 0.58 12.75 8.58
N LYS A 264 1.27 13.23 9.62
CA LYS A 264 1.96 12.40 10.61
C LYS A 264 1.12 12.15 11.87
N HIS A 265 0.05 12.91 12.03
CA HIS A 265 -0.90 12.81 13.14
C HIS A 265 -2.27 12.33 12.65
N GLY A 266 -3.17 12.15 13.63
CA GLY A 266 -4.55 11.78 13.41
C GLY A 266 -4.74 10.31 13.07
N SER A 267 -5.49 9.58 13.89
CA SER A 267 -5.93 8.23 13.55
C SER A 267 -7.43 8.23 13.30
N LEU A 268 -7.86 7.44 12.32
CA LEU A 268 -9.28 7.22 12.03
C LEU A 268 -9.86 6.24 13.06
N SER A 269 -10.82 6.72 13.86
CA SER A 269 -11.67 5.87 14.69
C SER A 269 -12.82 5.27 13.86
N PHE A 270 -13.58 4.37 14.48
CA PHE A 270 -14.80 3.81 13.88
C PHE A 270 -15.83 4.91 13.59
N HIS A 271 -16.11 5.78 14.56
CA HIS A 271 -17.06 6.89 14.42
C HIS A 271 -16.57 8.00 13.48
N LEU A 272 -15.28 8.34 13.54
CA LEU A 272 -14.72 9.32 12.60
C LEU A 272 -14.84 8.82 11.16
N THR A 273 -14.65 7.51 10.92
CA THR A 273 -14.81 6.93 9.59
C THR A 273 -16.27 6.93 9.14
N GLN A 274 -17.22 6.71 10.04
CA GLN A 274 -18.65 6.86 9.75
C GLN A 274 -18.99 8.27 9.24
N ILE A 275 -18.56 9.29 9.97
CA ILE A 275 -18.76 10.71 9.60
C ILE A 275 -18.09 11.04 8.26
N LEU A 276 -16.86 10.57 8.01
CA LEU A 276 -16.13 10.85 6.77
C LEU A 276 -16.63 10.06 5.55
N THR A 277 -17.46 9.03 5.76
CA THR A 277 -18.01 8.21 4.68
C THR A 277 -19.52 8.38 4.50
N ASP A 278 -20.20 9.13 5.37
CA ASP A 278 -21.66 9.20 5.43
C ASP A 278 -22.28 7.79 5.52
N HIS A 279 -21.75 6.99 6.45
CA HIS A 279 -22.17 5.62 6.75
C HIS A 279 -22.41 5.44 8.24
N GLY A 280 -23.16 4.42 8.63
CA GLY A 280 -23.37 4.06 10.03
C GLY A 280 -24.81 4.27 10.47
N CYS A 281 -25.02 4.84 11.65
CA CYS A 281 -26.34 5.03 12.23
C CYS A 281 -27.14 6.21 11.62
N PHE A 282 -26.77 6.72 10.43
CA PHE A 282 -27.50 7.79 9.75
C PHE A 282 -28.74 7.22 9.05
N ALA A 283 -29.92 7.79 9.31
CA ALA A 283 -31.16 7.27 8.74
C ALA A 283 -31.17 7.22 7.19
N ASN A 284 -30.60 8.21 6.50
CA ASN A 284 -30.44 8.18 5.04
C ASN A 284 -29.62 6.97 4.58
N PHE A 285 -28.49 6.70 5.26
CA PHE A 285 -27.69 5.52 4.97
C PHE A 285 -28.45 4.22 5.24
N LEU A 286 -29.10 4.11 6.40
CA LEU A 286 -29.87 2.92 6.81
C LEU A 286 -31.01 2.63 5.84
N ARG A 287 -31.72 3.67 5.37
CA ARG A 287 -32.75 3.56 4.33
C ARG A 287 -32.17 3.03 3.02
N ARG A 288 -31.03 3.57 2.56
CA ARG A 288 -30.34 3.13 1.34
C ARG A 288 -29.97 1.65 1.36
N ILE A 289 -29.67 1.09 2.54
CA ILE A 289 -29.34 -0.34 2.71
C ILE A 289 -30.55 -1.19 3.15
N GLY A 290 -31.76 -0.64 3.17
CA GLY A 290 -33.01 -1.35 3.50
C GLY A 290 -33.17 -1.70 4.99
N LYS A 291 -32.49 -1.00 5.89
CA LYS A 291 -32.58 -1.16 7.35
C LYS A 291 -33.59 -0.23 8.02
N ARG A 292 -34.07 0.79 7.29
CA ARG A 292 -35.07 1.77 7.75
C ARG A 292 -36.00 2.13 6.59
N ALA A 293 -37.23 2.54 6.90
CA ALA A 293 -38.23 2.94 5.89
C ALA A 293 -38.05 4.40 5.42
N ASP A 294 -37.80 5.31 6.36
CA ASP A 294 -37.56 6.74 6.14
C ASP A 294 -36.09 7.12 6.35
N ASP A 295 -35.73 8.36 5.98
CA ASP A 295 -34.41 8.96 6.18
C ASP A 295 -34.41 10.06 7.25
N SER A 296 -35.42 10.09 8.13
CA SER A 296 -35.58 11.12 9.16
C SER A 296 -34.66 10.91 10.36
N CYS A 297 -34.13 12.00 10.89
CA CYS A 297 -33.27 12.04 12.05
C CYS A 297 -34.09 11.81 13.32
N ASP A 298 -33.65 10.89 14.16
CA ASP A 298 -34.37 10.54 15.40
C ASP A 298 -34.44 11.70 16.42
N PHE A 299 -33.62 12.73 16.22
CA PHE A 299 -33.51 13.87 17.14
C PHE A 299 -34.27 15.12 16.67
N CYS A 300 -34.52 15.27 15.38
CA CYS A 300 -35.16 16.49 14.84
C CYS A 300 -36.11 16.27 13.66
N GLY A 301 -36.25 15.05 13.14
CA GLY A 301 -37.18 14.71 12.06
C GLY A 301 -36.69 15.03 10.64
N GLU A 302 -35.70 15.90 10.48
CA GLU A 302 -35.09 16.26 9.18
C GLU A 302 -34.27 15.11 8.57
N ARG A 303 -33.88 15.23 7.29
CA ARG A 303 -33.08 14.18 6.63
C ARG A 303 -31.73 13.96 7.32
N ASP A 304 -31.49 12.76 7.83
CA ASP A 304 -30.30 12.43 8.61
C ASP A 304 -29.12 11.98 7.73
N SER A 305 -28.04 12.75 7.76
CA SER A 305 -26.77 12.46 7.11
C SER A 305 -25.61 12.92 8.00
N ALA A 306 -24.38 12.56 7.63
CA ALA A 306 -23.19 13.09 8.29
C ALA A 306 -23.13 14.62 8.22
N ILE A 307 -23.49 15.23 7.08
CA ILE A 307 -23.49 16.70 6.95
C ILE A 307 -24.56 17.35 7.82
N HIS A 308 -25.75 16.75 7.90
CA HIS A 308 -26.82 17.17 8.81
C HIS A 308 -26.34 17.13 10.26
N THR A 309 -25.69 16.04 10.65
CA THR A 309 -25.10 15.87 11.98
C THR A 309 -24.02 16.91 12.25
N LEU A 310 -23.19 17.27 11.25
CA LEU A 310 -22.11 18.25 11.37
C LEU A 310 -22.58 19.71 11.37
N ARG A 311 -23.72 20.04 10.74
CA ARG A 311 -24.11 21.45 10.52
C ARG A 311 -25.48 21.87 11.02
N GLU A 312 -26.44 20.96 11.06
CA GLU A 312 -27.87 21.33 11.04
C GLU A 312 -28.64 20.81 12.25
N CYS A 313 -28.35 19.59 12.72
CA CYS A 313 -29.16 18.95 13.76
C CYS A 313 -29.13 19.75 15.08
N PRO A 314 -30.26 20.29 15.58
CA PRO A 314 -30.27 21.12 16.78
C PRO A 314 -29.80 20.38 18.05
N ALA A 315 -29.92 19.05 18.08
CA ALA A 315 -29.46 18.23 19.20
C ALA A 315 -27.95 18.35 19.48
N TRP A 316 -27.16 18.76 18.49
CA TRP A 316 -25.70 18.88 18.61
C TRP A 316 -25.21 20.32 18.65
N ASP A 317 -26.08 21.31 18.87
CA ASP A 317 -25.71 22.73 18.78
C ASP A 317 -24.61 23.12 19.76
N TRP A 318 -24.66 22.64 21.00
CA TRP A 318 -23.63 22.92 21.99
C TRP A 318 -22.27 22.34 21.58
N GLN A 319 -22.23 21.04 21.26
CA GLN A 319 -21.02 20.36 20.79
C GLN A 319 -20.48 21.00 19.51
N ARG A 320 -21.36 21.45 18.62
CA ARG A 320 -20.99 22.12 17.36
C ARG A 320 -20.42 23.50 17.58
N ILE A 321 -20.92 24.28 18.53
CA ILE A 321 -20.34 25.59 18.90
C ILE A 321 -18.91 25.38 19.39
N VAL A 322 -18.69 24.43 20.30
CA VAL A 322 -17.35 24.09 20.80
C VAL A 322 -16.43 23.66 19.65
N LEU A 323 -16.90 22.80 18.75
CA LEU A 323 -16.15 22.39 17.57
C LEU A 323 -15.80 23.56 16.66
N LYS A 324 -16.77 24.44 16.35
CA LYS A 324 -16.56 25.61 15.49
C LYS A 324 -15.53 26.56 16.08
N CYS A 325 -15.59 26.82 17.39
CA CYS A 325 -14.60 27.64 18.08
C CYS A 325 -13.21 27.00 18.05
N ALA A 326 -13.12 25.69 18.29
CA ALA A 326 -11.85 24.96 18.30
C ALA A 326 -11.18 24.89 16.92
N LEU A 327 -11.96 24.82 15.83
CA LEU A 327 -11.44 24.75 14.46
C LEU A 327 -11.42 26.11 13.76
N GLY A 328 -11.97 27.17 14.35
CA GLY A 328 -12.08 28.48 13.70
C GLY A 328 -13.01 28.47 12.47
N LEU A 329 -14.06 27.65 12.47
CA LEU A 329 -14.95 27.48 11.31
C LEU A 329 -16.01 28.58 11.22
N ASN A 330 -16.28 29.01 9.98
CA ASN A 330 -17.39 29.89 9.66
C ASN A 330 -18.76 29.22 9.87
N ARG A 331 -19.84 30.01 9.90
CA ARG A 331 -21.20 29.49 10.11
C ARG A 331 -21.63 28.48 9.03
N ASP A 332 -21.21 28.73 7.79
CA ASP A 332 -21.59 28.04 6.57
C ASP A 332 -20.54 27.03 6.07
N PHE A 333 -19.62 26.61 6.93
CA PHE A 333 -18.55 25.66 6.59
C PHE A 333 -19.08 24.39 5.90
N VAL A 334 -18.29 23.85 4.99
CA VAL A 334 -18.51 22.58 4.29
C VAL A 334 -17.49 21.53 4.74
N PRO A 335 -17.69 20.23 4.47
CA PRO A 335 -16.77 19.18 4.92
C PRO A 335 -15.31 19.39 4.54
N ILE A 336 -15.04 20.01 3.38
CA ILE A 336 -13.68 20.36 2.95
C ILE A 336 -13.00 21.31 3.94
N ASP A 337 -13.71 22.28 4.53
CA ASP A 337 -13.13 23.25 5.48
C ASP A 337 -12.67 22.56 6.78
N ILE A 338 -13.40 21.52 7.21
CA ILE A 338 -12.97 20.67 8.32
C ILE A 338 -11.67 19.96 7.93
N ILE A 339 -11.61 19.35 6.74
CA ILE A 339 -10.42 18.62 6.29
C ILE A 339 -9.20 19.54 6.20
N ASP A 340 -9.35 20.72 5.60
CA ASP A 340 -8.29 21.73 5.50
C ASP A 340 -7.68 22.03 6.89
N THR A 341 -8.56 22.21 7.87
CA THR A 341 -8.19 22.57 9.24
C THR A 341 -7.51 21.41 10.01
N ILE A 342 -8.04 20.19 9.93
CA ILE A 342 -7.54 19.06 10.72
C ILE A 342 -6.28 18.39 10.13
N VAL A 343 -6.09 18.51 8.81
CA VAL A 343 -4.95 17.86 8.14
C VAL A 343 -3.61 18.46 8.58
N GLY A 344 -3.59 19.77 8.85
CA GLY A 344 -2.38 20.48 9.28
C GLY A 344 -2.15 20.50 10.79
N ASN A 345 -3.17 20.31 11.61
CA ASN A 345 -3.11 20.53 13.05
C ASN A 345 -3.62 19.32 13.86
N TRP A 346 -2.79 18.83 14.79
CA TRP A 346 -3.12 17.69 15.64
C TRP A 346 -4.19 18.00 16.69
N GLU A 347 -4.24 19.24 17.21
CA GLU A 347 -5.24 19.70 18.18
C GLU A 347 -6.61 19.79 17.52
N HIS A 348 -6.67 20.37 16.32
CA HIS A 348 -7.90 20.42 15.52
C HIS A 348 -8.39 19.02 15.16
N TRP A 349 -7.49 18.10 14.77
CA TRP A 349 -7.86 16.70 14.56
C TRP A 349 -8.43 16.06 15.81
N TYR A 350 -7.81 16.30 16.97
CA TYR A 350 -8.27 15.76 18.25
C TYR A 350 -9.64 16.31 18.62
N ALA A 351 -9.87 17.63 18.51
CA ALA A 351 -11.16 18.27 18.76
C ALA A 351 -12.25 17.70 17.85
N PHE A 352 -11.97 17.55 16.55
CA PHE A 352 -12.91 16.93 15.62
C PHE A 352 -13.19 15.46 15.97
N SER A 353 -12.15 14.69 16.30
CA SER A 353 -12.31 13.28 16.70
C SER A 353 -13.16 13.13 17.95
N ALA A 354 -12.94 13.97 18.97
CA ALA A 354 -13.71 13.97 20.21
C ALA A 354 -15.19 14.29 19.95
N PHE A 355 -15.48 15.34 19.17
CA PHE A 355 -16.84 15.67 18.73
C PHE A 355 -17.49 14.47 18.01
N THR A 356 -16.79 13.84 17.06
CA THR A 356 -17.37 12.71 16.32
C THR A 356 -17.64 11.50 17.21
N GLU A 357 -16.79 11.22 18.20
CA GLU A 357 -16.98 10.09 19.09
C GLU A 357 -18.16 10.31 20.04
N GLU A 358 -18.31 11.51 20.60
CA GLU A 358 -19.44 11.88 21.46
C GLU A 358 -20.78 11.76 20.73
N VAL A 359 -20.92 12.49 19.62
CA VAL A 359 -22.18 12.56 18.85
C VAL A 359 -22.58 11.21 18.26
N MET A 360 -21.62 10.48 17.69
CA MET A 360 -21.93 9.19 17.07
C MET A 360 -22.28 8.13 18.11
N ARG A 361 -21.69 8.18 19.31
CA ARG A 361 -22.04 7.26 20.39
C ARG A 361 -23.49 7.45 20.83
N GLU A 362 -23.94 8.70 20.98
CA GLU A 362 -25.33 9.00 21.31
C GLU A 362 -26.30 8.57 20.20
N LYS A 363 -25.97 8.85 18.93
CA LYS A 363 -26.80 8.36 17.80
C LYS A 363 -26.88 6.83 17.75
N GLU A 364 -25.77 6.12 17.97
CA GLU A 364 -25.77 4.65 18.03
C GLU A 364 -26.51 4.10 19.25
N GLU A 365 -26.56 4.83 20.37
CA GLU A 365 -27.39 4.46 21.52
C GLU A 365 -28.88 4.60 21.20
N GLU A 366 -29.27 5.67 20.51
CA GLU A 366 -30.67 5.88 20.10
C GLU A 366 -31.10 4.86 19.05
N GLU A 367 -30.26 4.55 18.06
CA GLU A 367 -30.51 3.46 17.10
C GLU A 367 -30.76 2.13 17.84
N ARG A 368 -29.93 1.81 18.84
CA ARG A 368 -30.08 0.60 19.66
C ARG A 368 -31.32 0.60 20.54
N ARG A 369 -31.84 1.77 20.95
CA ARG A 369 -33.11 1.86 21.68
C ARG A 369 -34.29 1.58 20.75
N ARG A 370 -34.25 2.11 19.52
CA ARG A 370 -35.27 1.87 18.49
C ARG A 370 -35.35 0.41 18.03
N GLU A 371 -34.23 -0.32 18.04
CA GLU A 371 -34.17 -1.74 17.65
C GLU A 371 -34.61 -2.72 18.76
N ARG A 372 -34.72 -2.27 20.01
CA ARG A 372 -35.22 -3.06 21.14
C ARG A 372 -36.73 -2.95 21.25
#